data_AF-A0ABD0MXQ4-F1
#
_entry.id   AF-A0ABD0MXQ4-F1
#
_cell.length_a   1.000
_cell.length_b   1.000
_cell.length_c   1.000
_cell.angle_alpha   90.00
_cell.angle_beta   90.00
_cell.angle_gamma   90.00
#
_symmetry.space_group_name_H-M   'P 1'
#
loop_
_entity.id
_entity.type
_entity.pdbx_description
1 polymer ?
#
loop_
_entity_poly.entity_id
_entity_poly.type
_entity_poly.pdbx_seq_one_letter_code
_entity_poly.pdbx_strand_id
1 'polypeptide(L)'
;MWPRVLLACLLLELCGAAPHAHINRLALFPDKSAWCEAKNITQIVGHTGCTPRSIQNRACLGQCFSYSVPNTFPQSTESLVHCDSCMPAQTQWEV
;
A
#
# COMPACT_ATOMS: atom_id res chain seq x y z
N MET A 1 -35.81 19.71 -9.27
CA MET A 1 -35.23 18.45 -9.81
C MET A 1 -33.70 18.53 -9.90
N TRP A 2 -33.14 19.66 -10.32
CA TRP A 2 -31.69 19.93 -10.41
C TRP A 2 -30.85 19.87 -9.12
N PRO A 3 -31.28 20.42 -7.96
CA PRO A 3 -30.38 20.55 -6.80
C PRO A 3 -30.10 19.20 -6.13
N ARG A 4 -31.01 18.23 -6.25
CA ARG A 4 -30.82 16.86 -5.73
C ARG A 4 -29.79 16.07 -6.52
N VAL A 5 -29.67 16.33 -7.82
CA VAL A 5 -28.68 15.67 -8.69
C VAL A 5 -27.28 16.23 -8.39
N LEU A 6 -27.15 17.55 -8.21
CA LEU A 6 -25.88 18.19 -7.83
C LEU A 6 -25.38 17.70 -6.46
N LEU A 7 -26.27 17.58 -5.47
CA LEU A 7 -25.92 17.07 -4.15
C LEU A 7 -25.46 15.59 -4.20
N ALA A 8 -26.12 14.78 -5.04
CA ALA A 8 -25.75 13.39 -5.24
C ALA A 8 -24.39 13.22 -5.94
N CYS A 9 -24.06 14.07 -6.92
CA CYS A 9 -22.74 14.08 -7.56
C CYS A 9 -21.63 14.50 -6.59
N LEU A 10 -21.87 15.51 -5.73
CA LEU A 10 -20.93 15.93 -4.68
C LEU A 10 -20.67 14.85 -3.63
N LEU A 11 -21.68 14.05 -3.28
CA LEU A 11 -21.53 12.91 -2.37
C LEU A 11 -20.74 11.76 -3.00
N LEU A 12 -20.83 11.58 -4.33
CA LEU A 12 -20.11 10.53 -5.05
C LEU A 12 -18.60 10.80 -5.15
N GLU A 13 -18.21 12.07 -5.30
CA GLU A 13 -16.80 12.52 -5.30
C GLU A 13 -16.12 12.34 -3.92
N LEU A 14 -16.90 12.32 -2.84
CA LEU A 14 -16.39 12.11 -1.48
C LEU A 14 -16.10 10.64 -1.15
N CYS A 15 -16.57 9.69 -1.96
CA CYS A 15 -16.17 8.29 -1.94
C CYS A 15 -14.81 8.12 -2.63
N GLY A 16 -13.81 8.90 -2.20
CA GLY A 16 -12.43 8.68 -2.59
C GLY A 16 -12.06 7.23 -2.29
N ALA A 17 -11.46 6.56 -3.28
CA ALA A 17 -11.05 5.16 -3.22
C ALA A 17 -10.49 4.83 -1.83
N ALA A 18 -11.21 3.98 -1.09
CA ALA A 18 -10.76 3.56 0.22
C ALA A 18 -9.33 3.03 0.07
N PRO A 19 -8.34 3.57 0.81
CA PRO A 19 -7.01 3.00 0.81
C PRO A 19 -7.18 1.52 1.14
N HIS A 20 -6.56 0.65 0.33
CA HIS A 20 -6.56 -0.80 0.57
C HIS A 20 -6.30 -1.02 2.06
N ALA A 21 -7.30 -1.56 2.77
CA ALA A 21 -7.23 -1.70 4.21
C ALA A 21 -6.02 -2.61 4.52
N HIS A 22 -4.94 -2.02 5.02
CA HIS A 22 -3.73 -2.78 5.31
C HIS A 22 -4.05 -3.69 6.51
N ILE A 23 -4.19 -4.98 6.25
CA ILE A 23 -4.55 -5.97 7.26
C ILE A 23 -3.32 -6.20 8.13
N ASN A 24 -3.24 -5.50 9.25
CA ASN A 24 -2.11 -5.60 10.17
C ASN A 24 -2.17 -6.84 11.07
N ARG A 25 -3.27 -7.61 11.05
CA ARG A 25 -3.41 -8.89 11.78
C ARG A 25 -4.26 -9.87 10.98
N LEU A 26 -3.82 -11.13 10.92
CA LEU A 26 -4.58 -12.21 10.29
C LEU A 26 -5.39 -12.98 11.35
N ALA A 27 -6.59 -13.41 10.99
CA ALA A 27 -7.39 -14.29 11.84
C ALA A 27 -6.69 -15.63 12.12
N LEU A 28 -5.91 -16.15 11.16
CA LEU A 28 -5.10 -17.36 11.32
C LEU A 28 -3.96 -17.20 12.34
N PHE A 29 -3.44 -15.98 12.52
CA PHE A 29 -2.30 -15.69 13.38
C PHE A 29 -2.56 -14.41 14.18
N PRO A 30 -3.48 -14.45 15.16
CA PRO A 30 -3.92 -13.25 15.87
C PRO A 30 -2.80 -12.58 16.68
N ASP A 31 -1.80 -13.36 17.10
CA ASP A 31 -0.65 -12.90 17.89
C ASP A 31 0.47 -12.30 17.03
N LYS A 32 0.35 -12.36 15.70
CA LYS A 32 1.32 -11.78 14.77
C LYS A 32 0.74 -10.51 14.17
N SER A 33 1.59 -9.50 14.02
CA SER A 33 1.22 -8.25 13.38
C SER A 33 2.18 -7.87 12.26
N ALA A 34 1.62 -7.48 11.12
CA ALA A 34 2.36 -6.83 10.05
C ALA A 34 2.48 -5.33 10.31
N TRP A 35 3.54 -4.73 9.80
CA TRP A 35 3.77 -3.29 9.87
C TRP A 35 4.50 -2.81 8.61
N CYS A 36 4.23 -1.58 8.18
CA CYS A 36 4.88 -0.94 7.04
C CYS A 36 4.95 0.57 7.31
N GLU A 37 6.16 1.12 7.27
CA GLU A 37 6.44 2.51 7.63
C GLU A 37 7.29 3.21 6.56
N ALA A 38 6.99 4.49 6.32
CA ALA A 38 7.86 5.35 5.54
C ALA A 38 8.98 5.91 6.43
N LYS A 39 10.22 5.54 6.13
CA LYS A 39 11.43 6.00 6.82
C LYS A 39 12.12 7.10 6.02
N ASN A 40 12.51 8.17 6.70
CA ASN A 40 13.30 9.23 6.06
C ASN A 40 14.68 8.71 5.70
N ILE A 41 15.14 9.05 4.50
CA ILE A 41 16.46 8.72 3.98
C ILE A 41 17.10 9.97 3.38
N THR A 42 18.42 9.99 3.38
CA THR A 42 19.20 10.95 2.60
C THR A 42 19.62 10.27 1.30
N GLN A 43 19.09 10.74 0.17
CA GLN A 43 19.41 10.21 -1.15
C GLN A 43 20.41 11.13 -1.85
N ILE A 44 21.46 10.55 -2.45
CA ILE A 44 22.41 11.29 -3.27
C ILE A 44 21.98 11.15 -4.73
N VAL A 45 21.70 12.28 -5.38
CA VAL A 45 21.37 12.36 -6.81
C VAL A 45 22.57 12.92 -7.54
N GLY A 46 23.06 12.20 -8.54
CA GLY A 46 24.22 12.57 -9.33
C GLY A 46 24.01 12.29 -10.81
N HIS A 47 24.68 13.08 -11.64
CA HIS A 47 24.76 12.89 -13.09
C HIS A 47 26.21 13.14 -13.53
N THR A 48 26.63 12.47 -14.61
CA THR A 48 27.97 12.63 -15.18
C THR A 48 28.23 14.08 -15.57
N GLY A 49 29.34 14.66 -15.11
CA GLY A 49 29.69 16.06 -15.37
C GLY A 49 29.00 17.08 -14.46
N CYS A 50 28.20 16.65 -13.48
CA CYS A 50 27.58 17.51 -12.47
C CYS A 50 28.05 17.15 -11.06
N THR A 51 28.07 18.14 -10.16
CA THR A 51 28.33 17.88 -8.73
C THR A 51 27.11 17.19 -8.10
N PRO A 52 27.26 16.00 -7.48
CA PRO A 52 26.15 15.31 -6.81
C PRO A 52 25.53 16.15 -5.69
N ARG A 53 24.23 16.00 -5.48
CA ARG A 53 23.46 16.68 -4.43
C ARG A 53 22.76 15.68 -3.52
N SER A 54 22.66 16.05 -2.26
CA SER A 54 21.98 15.28 -1.23
C SER A 54 20.56 15.83 -1.05
N ILE A 55 19.54 14.98 -1.17
CA ILE A 55 18.12 15.32 -0.98
C ILE A 55 17.51 14.46 0.12
N GLN A 56 16.43 14.94 0.74
CA GLN A 56 15.64 14.15 1.68
C GLN A 56 14.56 13.39 0.90
N ASN A 57 14.44 12.09 1.13
CA ASN A 57 13.40 11.26 0.54
C ASN A 57 12.87 10.27 1.59
N ARG A 58 11.90 9.44 1.23
CA ARG A 58 11.37 8.38 2.09
C ARG A 58 11.47 7.03 1.39
N ALA A 59 11.85 6.02 2.15
CA ALA A 59 11.79 4.62 1.73
C ALA A 59 10.78 3.86 2.58
N CYS A 60 10.08 2.89 1.99
CA CYS A 60 9.15 2.03 2.73
C CYS A 60 9.94 0.87 3.37
N LEU A 61 9.69 0.62 4.66
CA LEU A 61 10.30 -0.47 5.42
C LEU A 61 9.22 -1.17 6.23
N GLY A 62 9.19 -2.51 6.20
CA GLY A 62 8.15 -3.26 6.91
C GLY A 62 8.34 -4.76 6.89
N GLN A 63 7.42 -5.43 7.57
CA GLN A 63 7.20 -6.87 7.54
C GLN A 63 5.73 -7.11 7.23
N CYS A 64 5.46 -7.71 6.09
CA CYS A 64 4.12 -7.99 5.58
C CYS A 64 3.80 -9.48 5.66
N PHE A 65 2.51 -9.82 5.59
CA PHE A 65 2.10 -11.22 5.61
C PHE A 65 2.21 -11.86 4.22
N SER A 66 2.68 -13.11 4.19
CA SER A 66 2.54 -14.00 3.06
C SER A 66 2.18 -15.40 3.55
N TYR A 67 1.23 -16.05 2.90
CA TYR A 67 0.79 -17.40 3.25
C TYR A 67 0.17 -18.13 2.06
N SER A 68 0.19 -19.46 2.14
CA SER A 68 -0.51 -20.35 1.23
C SER A 68 -1.23 -21.42 2.04
N VAL A 69 -2.52 -21.62 1.78
CA VAL A 69 -3.31 -22.66 2.42
C VAL A 69 -3.36 -23.89 1.50
N PRO A 70 -2.95 -25.07 1.97
CA PRO A 70 -2.96 -26.27 1.14
C PRO A 70 -4.40 -26.69 0.81
N ASN A 71 -4.59 -27.21 -0.40
CA ASN A 71 -5.87 -27.74 -0.83
C ASN A 71 -6.15 -29.11 -0.21
N THR A 72 -7.41 -29.36 0.16
CA THR A 72 -7.90 -30.69 0.56
C THR A 72 -8.44 -31.46 -0.65
N PHE A 73 -8.40 -32.80 -0.60
CA PHE A 73 -9.09 -33.65 -1.57
C PHE A 73 -10.50 -34.01 -1.08
N PRO A 74 -11.54 -33.98 -1.93
CA PRO A 74 -11.54 -33.50 -3.32
C PRO A 74 -11.39 -31.97 -3.40
N GLN A 75 -10.70 -31.47 -4.43
CA GLN A 75 -10.45 -30.02 -4.60
C GLN A 75 -11.78 -29.27 -4.76
N SER A 76 -12.11 -28.42 -3.78
CA SER A 76 -13.34 -27.62 -3.77
C SER A 76 -13.13 -26.17 -4.22
N THR A 77 -11.90 -25.65 -4.21
CA THR A 77 -11.59 -24.24 -4.56
C THR A 77 -10.16 -24.05 -5.10
N GLU A 78 -9.92 -22.91 -5.75
CA GLU A 78 -8.58 -22.43 -6.13
C GLU A 78 -7.66 -22.32 -4.90
N SER A 79 -6.36 -22.56 -5.07
CA SER A 79 -5.39 -22.46 -3.98
C SER A 79 -5.37 -21.04 -3.42
N LEU A 80 -5.66 -20.88 -2.13
CA LEU A 80 -5.63 -19.58 -1.46
C LEU A 80 -4.17 -19.20 -1.17
N VAL A 81 -3.61 -18.37 -2.05
CA VAL A 81 -2.26 -17.79 -1.92
C VAL A 81 -2.39 -16.28 -1.71
N HIS A 82 -1.75 -15.75 -0.67
CA HIS A 82 -1.75 -14.33 -0.34
C HIS A 82 -0.34 -13.82 -0.11
N CYS A 83 -0.03 -12.62 -0.60
CA CYS A 83 1.27 -11.98 -0.41
C CYS A 83 1.14 -10.45 -0.44
N ASP A 84 1.44 -9.81 0.69
CA ASP A 84 1.50 -8.35 0.79
C ASP A 84 2.95 -7.85 0.68
N SER A 85 3.13 -6.68 0.07
CA SER A 85 4.42 -5.99 -0.04
C SER A 85 4.34 -4.57 0.53
N CYS A 86 5.32 -4.18 1.36
CA CYS A 86 5.40 -2.83 1.90
C CYS A 86 5.87 -1.86 0.81
N MET A 87 4.93 -1.10 0.24
CA MET A 87 5.15 -0.23 -0.92
C MET A 87 4.60 1.20 -0.68
N PRO A 88 5.06 2.22 -1.43
CA PRO A 88 4.55 3.58 -1.31
C PRO A 88 3.06 3.65 -1.65
N ALA A 89 2.23 4.13 -0.73
CA ALA A 89 0.81 4.41 -0.99
C ALA A 89 0.59 5.71 -1.77
N GLN A 90 1.51 6.66 -1.64
CA GLN A 90 1.51 7.95 -2.32
C GLN A 90 2.94 8.33 -2.68
N THR A 91 3.10 8.95 -3.84
CA THR A 91 4.37 9.50 -4.32
C THR A 91 4.14 10.93 -4.78
N GLN A 92 5.14 11.78 -4.58
CA GLN A 92 5.14 13.15 -5.06
C GLN A 92 6.43 13.39 -5.84
N TRP A 93 6.32 14.14 -6.93
CA TRP A 93 7.48 14.59 -7.68
C TRP A 93 7.93 15.93 -7.11
N GLU A 94 9.19 16.02 -6.74
CA GLU A 94 9.83 17.29 -6.39
C GLU A 94 10.37 17.91 -7.69
N VAL A 95 9.95 19.14 -7.99
CA VAL A 95 10.30 19.89 -9.21
C VAL A 95 11.37 20.91 -8.88
#